data_AF-A0A4Q1AJ92-F1
#
_entry.id   AF-A0A4Q1AJ92-F1
#
_cell.length_a   1.000
_cell.length_b   1.000
_cell.length_c   1.000
_cell.angle_alpha   90.00
_cell.angle_beta   90.00
_cell.angle_gamma   90.00
#
_symmetry.space_group_name_H-M   'P 1'
#
loop_
_entity.id
_entity.type
_entity.pdbx_description
1 polymer ?
#
loop_
_entity_poly.entity_id
_entity_poly.type
_entity_poly.pdbx_seq_one_letter_code
_entity_poly.pdbx_strand_id
1 'polypeptide(L)'
;MRTATQNNVYLFMGDKGDGKTTNATALMEILNRPTVIFDVAAQFGKNDYRLIANGYQQLYYYLNNPKWLKAIRKANLQIVVRFSKNMNKREEIEKCSQLLWDFKHITIVYEEMDLYFVYQASTQNPIYETLYLSRNREHEVICIYKQATAAHEVIKQNADYIITSNIESANALKFFERRDKNLPNLIKNLKFREFLIIGKRGYRRVHKLKKSIAQML
;
A
#
# COMPACT_ATOMS: atom_id res chain seq x y z
N MET A 1 -14.59 -21.68 8.77
CA MET A 1 -13.30 -21.40 9.43
C MET A 1 -13.03 -19.91 9.27
N ARG A 2 -13.31 -19.08 10.28
CA ARG A 2 -12.99 -17.63 10.24
C ARG A 2 -11.47 -17.51 10.49
N THR A 3 -10.69 -17.33 9.44
CA THR A 3 -9.28 -16.96 9.59
C THR A 3 -9.23 -15.63 10.32
N ALA A 4 -8.49 -15.55 11.42
CA ALA A 4 -8.16 -14.28 12.06
C ALA A 4 -7.61 -13.36 10.96
N THR A 5 -8.30 -12.26 10.66
CA THR A 5 -7.82 -11.25 9.73
C THR A 5 -6.52 -10.70 10.29
N GLN A 6 -5.40 -11.26 9.84
CA GLN A 6 -4.08 -10.71 10.14
C GLN A 6 -3.98 -9.40 9.37
N ASN A 7 -3.91 -8.29 10.10
CA ASN A 7 -3.64 -6.98 9.57
C ASN A 7 -2.24 -6.98 8.97
N ASN A 8 -2.15 -6.95 7.64
CA ASN A 8 -0.90 -7.19 6.92
C ASN A 8 -0.32 -5.89 6.35
N VAL A 9 1.00 -5.91 6.18
CA VAL A 9 1.72 -4.92 5.38
C VAL A 9 2.06 -5.53 4.02
N TYR A 10 1.50 -4.97 2.95
CA TYR A 10 1.75 -5.37 1.56
C TYR A 10 2.69 -4.37 0.90
N LEU A 11 3.78 -4.87 0.32
CA LEU A 11 4.76 -4.06 -0.38
C LEU A 11 4.73 -4.39 -1.88
N PHE A 12 4.28 -3.44 -2.69
CA PHE A 12 4.31 -3.50 -4.14
C PHE A 12 5.59 -2.83 -4.66
N MET A 13 6.36 -3.57 -5.46
CA MET A 13 7.58 -3.10 -6.12
C MET A 13 7.59 -3.53 -7.59
N GLY A 14 8.35 -2.84 -8.42
CA GLY A 14 8.39 -3.07 -9.86
C GLY A 14 8.42 -1.76 -10.62
N ASP A 15 8.59 -1.80 -11.94
CA ASP A 15 8.76 -0.60 -12.76
C ASP A 15 7.42 0.07 -13.10
N LYS A 16 7.50 1.30 -13.61
CA LYS A 16 6.31 2.06 -14.02
C LYS A 16 5.63 1.36 -15.19
N GLY A 17 4.31 1.16 -15.10
CA GLY A 17 3.52 0.54 -16.17
C GLY A 17 3.24 -0.97 -15.99
N ASP A 18 3.87 -1.62 -15.02
CA ASP A 18 3.70 -3.08 -14.81
C ASP A 18 2.32 -3.50 -14.29
N GLY A 19 1.54 -2.54 -13.77
CA GLY A 19 0.20 -2.80 -13.23
C GLY A 19 0.12 -2.90 -11.70
N LYS A 20 1.12 -2.36 -10.97
CA LYS A 20 1.11 -2.33 -9.48
C LYS A 20 -0.16 -1.71 -8.92
N THR A 21 -0.57 -0.54 -9.42
CA THR A 21 -1.80 0.16 -9.02
C THR A 21 -3.05 -0.66 -9.29
N THR A 22 -3.09 -1.41 -10.40
CA THR A 22 -4.20 -2.31 -10.74
C THR A 22 -4.29 -3.47 -9.73
N ASN A 23 -3.16 -4.09 -9.40
CA ASN A 23 -3.12 -5.14 -8.38
C ASN A 23 -3.47 -4.63 -6.99
N ALA A 24 -2.95 -3.46 -6.61
CA ALA A 24 -3.32 -2.82 -5.35
C ALA A 24 -4.83 -2.53 -5.30
N THR A 25 -5.43 -2.11 -6.42
CA THR A 25 -6.88 -1.93 -6.54
C THR A 25 -7.64 -3.23 -6.31
N ALA A 26 -7.25 -4.31 -6.99
CA ALA A 26 -7.86 -5.62 -6.78
C ALA A 26 -7.70 -6.09 -5.32
N LEU A 27 -6.53 -5.84 -4.70
CA LEU A 27 -6.30 -6.16 -3.29
C LEU A 27 -7.24 -5.40 -2.36
N MET A 28 -7.42 -4.09 -2.56
CA MET A 28 -8.36 -3.29 -1.75
C MET A 28 -9.79 -3.85 -1.81
N GLU A 29 -10.25 -4.27 -2.99
CA GLU A 29 -11.58 -4.86 -3.17
C GLU A 29 -11.75 -6.20 -2.43
N ILE A 30 -10.68 -6.99 -2.34
CA ILE A 30 -10.66 -8.28 -1.61
C ILE A 30 -10.66 -8.06 -0.11
N LEU A 31 -9.85 -7.12 0.37
CA LEU A 31 -9.79 -6.78 1.79
C LEU A 31 -11.15 -6.29 2.29
N ASN A 32 -11.94 -5.67 1.40
CA ASN A 32 -13.30 -5.23 1.65
C ASN A 32 -13.42 -4.35 2.91
N ARG A 33 -12.48 -3.40 3.04
CA ARG A 33 -12.39 -2.45 4.16
C ARG A 33 -12.52 -1.02 3.67
N PRO A 34 -12.99 -0.09 4.52
CA PRO A 34 -12.85 1.33 4.25
C PRO A 34 -11.39 1.64 3.98
N THR A 35 -11.12 2.34 2.88
CA THR A 35 -9.75 2.52 2.41
C THR A 35 -9.43 3.98 2.23
N VAL A 36 -8.27 4.43 2.71
CA VAL A 36 -7.74 5.77 2.46
C VAL A 36 -6.49 5.65 1.61
N ILE A 37 -6.45 6.40 0.51
CA ILE A 37 -5.40 6.33 -0.51
C ILE A 37 -4.69 7.67 -0.57
N PHE A 38 -3.41 7.69 -0.21
CA PHE A 38 -2.52 8.82 -0.40
C PHE A 38 -1.95 8.79 -1.81
N ASP A 39 -2.62 9.46 -2.74
CA ASP A 39 -2.33 9.38 -4.18
C ASP A 39 -1.62 10.64 -4.68
N VAL A 40 -0.30 10.56 -4.73
CA VAL A 40 0.59 11.68 -5.06
C VAL A 40 0.68 11.89 -6.56
N ALA A 41 0.63 10.80 -7.35
CA ALA A 41 0.80 10.81 -8.80
C ALA A 41 -0.51 10.79 -9.59
N ALA A 42 -1.65 10.99 -8.91
CA ALA A 42 -2.99 11.03 -9.51
C ALA A 42 -3.39 9.76 -10.27
N GLN A 43 -2.99 8.59 -9.77
CA GLN A 43 -3.26 7.30 -10.40
C GLN A 43 -4.69 6.77 -10.14
N PHE A 44 -5.37 7.24 -9.10
CA PHE A 44 -6.70 6.79 -8.68
C PHE A 44 -7.78 7.83 -9.02
N GLY A 45 -8.50 7.61 -10.13
CA GLY A 45 -9.65 8.44 -10.52
C GLY A 45 -10.92 8.19 -9.72
N LYS A 46 -11.89 9.10 -9.81
CA LYS A 46 -13.24 8.94 -9.25
C LYS A 46 -13.98 7.78 -9.93
N ASN A 47 -14.72 7.01 -9.16
CA ASN A 47 -15.67 6.00 -9.61
C ASN A 47 -16.81 5.87 -8.58
N ASP A 48 -17.71 4.89 -8.76
CA ASP A 48 -18.92 4.72 -7.93
C ASP A 48 -18.64 4.51 -6.43
N TYR A 49 -17.43 4.09 -6.07
CA TYR A 49 -17.00 3.82 -4.70
C TYR A 49 -15.80 4.67 -4.26
N ARG A 50 -15.37 5.66 -5.07
CA ARG A 50 -14.26 6.57 -4.74
C ARG A 50 -14.72 7.99 -4.48
N LEU A 51 -14.43 8.47 -3.28
CA LEU A 51 -14.56 9.87 -2.92
C LEU A 51 -13.20 10.56 -3.00
N ILE A 52 -13.17 11.78 -3.52
CA ILE A 52 -11.97 12.62 -3.50
C ILE A 52 -12.01 13.51 -2.25
N ALA A 53 -10.91 13.50 -1.50
CA ALA A 53 -10.63 14.45 -0.43
C ALA A 53 -9.47 15.35 -0.85
N ASN A 54 -9.73 16.64 -1.05
CA ASN A 54 -8.73 17.64 -1.37
C ASN A 54 -8.01 18.08 -0.10
N GLY A 55 -7.00 17.31 0.27
CA GLY A 55 -6.12 17.57 1.39
C GLY A 55 -6.68 17.14 2.74
N TYR A 56 -5.93 17.49 3.78
CA TYR A 56 -6.17 17.09 5.17
C TYR A 56 -7.54 17.56 5.68
N GLN A 57 -7.91 18.82 5.42
CA GLN A 57 -9.15 19.39 5.97
C GLN A 57 -10.41 18.64 5.49
N GLN A 58 -10.44 18.24 4.21
CA GLN A 58 -11.59 17.51 3.68
C GLN A 58 -11.64 16.07 4.19
N LEU A 59 -10.48 15.42 4.34
CA LEU A 59 -10.40 14.11 5.00
C LEU A 59 -10.88 14.19 6.45
N TYR A 60 -10.42 15.18 7.21
CA TYR A 60 -10.86 15.45 8.58
C TYR A 60 -12.37 15.63 8.67
N TYR A 61 -12.95 16.42 7.76
CA TYR A 61 -14.40 16.60 7.69
C TYR A 61 -15.15 15.28 7.43
N TYR A 62 -14.68 14.46 6.48
CA TYR A 62 -15.30 13.16 6.18
C TYR A 62 -15.26 12.19 7.36
N LEU A 63 -14.15 12.15 8.11
CA LEU A 63 -13.98 11.22 9.23
C LEU A 63 -14.71 11.65 10.50
N ASN A 64 -14.90 12.96 10.70
CA ASN A 64 -15.54 13.50 11.90
C ASN A 64 -17.03 13.83 11.72
N ASN A 65 -17.55 13.85 10.49
CA ASN A 65 -18.97 14.04 10.24
C ASN A 65 -19.73 12.70 10.35
N PRO A 66 -20.74 12.57 11.24
CA PRO A 66 -21.43 11.30 11.47
C PRO A 66 -22.07 10.67 10.21
N LYS A 67 -22.57 11.50 9.28
CA LYS A 67 -23.19 11.04 8.04
C LYS A 67 -22.16 10.40 7.11
N TRP A 68 -21.04 11.09 6.91
CA TRP A 68 -19.93 10.58 6.09
C TRP A 68 -19.27 9.37 6.73
N LEU A 69 -19.02 9.41 8.04
CA LEU A 69 -18.45 8.32 8.80
C LEU A 69 -19.27 7.03 8.68
N LYS A 70 -20.60 7.13 8.79
CA LYS A 70 -21.51 5.98 8.59
C LYS A 70 -21.46 5.44 7.16
N ALA A 71 -21.29 6.30 6.15
CA ALA A 71 -21.15 5.89 4.76
C ALA A 71 -19.82 5.17 4.52
N ILE A 72 -18.71 5.74 5.01
CA ILE A 72 -17.36 5.17 4.92
C ILE A 72 -17.30 3.77 5.55
N ARG A 73 -17.95 3.59 6.71
CA ARG A 73 -17.95 2.31 7.43
C ARG A 73 -18.85 1.22 6.82
N LYS A 74 -19.76 1.57 5.91
CA LYS A 74 -20.78 0.63 5.39
C LYS A 74 -20.34 -0.17 4.16
N ALA A 75 -19.25 0.19 3.47
CA ALA A 75 -18.86 -0.47 2.21
C ALA A 75 -17.40 -0.19 1.82
N ASN A 76 -16.97 -0.81 0.70
CA ASN A 76 -15.74 -0.65 -0.12
C ASN A 76 -15.34 0.79 -0.51
N LEU A 77 -15.81 1.80 0.24
CA LEU A 77 -15.56 3.19 -0.08
C LEU A 77 -14.07 3.51 0.08
N GLN A 78 -13.51 4.05 -1.00
CA GLN A 78 -12.13 4.47 -1.10
C GLN A 78 -12.08 6.00 -1.05
N ILE A 79 -11.37 6.57 -0.10
CA ILE A 79 -11.12 8.01 -0.02
C ILE A 79 -9.75 8.28 -0.63
N VAL A 80 -9.73 8.90 -1.81
CA VAL A 80 -8.49 9.31 -2.48
C VAL A 80 -8.14 10.71 -2.02
N VAL A 81 -7.03 10.82 -1.30
CA VAL A 81 -6.50 12.10 -0.81
C VAL A 81 -5.66 12.75 -1.90
N ARG A 82 -6.11 13.91 -2.36
CA ARG A 82 -5.43 14.80 -3.31
C ARG A 82 -4.81 15.93 -2.52
N PHE A 83 -3.49 15.98 -2.46
CA PHE A 83 -2.79 16.94 -1.62
C PHE A 83 -3.03 18.39 -2.06
N SER A 84 -3.17 19.26 -1.07
CA SER A 84 -3.37 20.69 -1.29
C SER A 84 -2.12 21.32 -1.90
N LYS A 85 -2.30 22.42 -2.63
CA LYS A 85 -1.16 23.21 -3.14
C LYS A 85 -0.49 24.05 -2.06
N ASN A 86 -1.11 24.17 -0.88
CA ASN A 86 -0.74 25.12 0.16
C ASN A 86 0.03 24.47 1.32
N MET A 87 0.26 23.15 1.28
CA MET A 87 1.01 22.41 2.29
C MET A 87 2.05 21.53 1.60
N ASN A 88 3.19 21.31 2.26
CA ASN A 88 4.13 20.30 1.80
C ASN A 88 3.43 18.93 1.78
N LYS A 89 3.51 18.21 0.65
CA LYS A 89 2.83 16.91 0.48
C LYS A 89 3.18 15.93 1.59
N ARG A 90 4.45 15.86 2.00
CA ARG A 90 4.91 14.97 3.07
C ARG A 90 4.24 15.32 4.40
N GLU A 91 4.24 16.59 4.78
CA GLU A 91 3.61 17.04 6.02
C GLU A 91 2.10 16.76 6.02
N GLU A 92 1.45 16.94 4.87
CA GLU A 92 0.02 16.65 4.74
C GLU A 92 -0.28 15.15 4.86
N ILE A 93 0.57 14.28 4.28
CA ILE A 93 0.48 12.83 4.44
C ILE A 93 0.70 12.42 5.90
N GLU A 94 1.69 13.01 6.58
CA GLU A 94 1.97 12.74 7.99
C GLU A 94 0.77 13.13 8.87
N LYS A 95 0.18 14.32 8.66
CA LYS A 95 -1.05 14.75 9.36
C LYS A 95 -2.24 13.84 9.06
N CYS A 96 -2.43 13.43 7.81
CA CYS A 96 -3.50 12.50 7.46
C CYS A 96 -3.26 11.12 8.08
N SER A 97 -2.03 10.63 8.12
CA SER A 97 -1.70 9.34 8.76
C SER A 97 -1.98 9.38 10.26
N GLN A 98 -1.63 10.48 10.93
CA GLN A 98 -1.95 10.71 12.34
C GLN A 98 -3.47 10.71 12.58
N LEU A 99 -4.25 11.31 11.69
CA LEU A 99 -5.71 11.34 11.80
C LEU A 99 -6.34 9.94 11.70
N LEU A 100 -5.72 9.03 10.94
CA LEU A 100 -6.18 7.65 10.78
C LEU A 100 -5.79 6.73 11.93
N TRP A 101 -4.92 7.20 12.83
CA TRP A 101 -4.34 6.42 13.93
C TRP A 101 -5.36 5.69 14.80
N ASP A 102 -6.45 6.35 15.16
CA ASP A 102 -7.50 5.78 16.02
C ASP A 102 -8.61 5.08 15.23
N PHE A 103 -8.49 5.04 13.90
CA PHE A 103 -9.52 4.56 13.01
C PHE A 103 -9.28 3.09 12.64
N LYS A 104 -9.87 2.17 13.41
CA LYS A 104 -9.67 0.72 13.26
C LYS A 104 -10.35 0.11 12.03
N HIS A 105 -9.88 -1.08 11.63
CA HIS A 105 -10.42 -1.89 10.52
C HIS A 105 -10.42 -1.20 9.16
N ILE A 106 -9.35 -0.47 8.84
CA ILE A 106 -9.19 0.21 7.55
C ILE A 106 -8.02 -0.33 6.76
N THR A 107 -8.01 0.00 5.48
CA THR A 107 -6.83 -0.10 4.64
C THR A 107 -6.23 1.28 4.41
N ILE A 108 -4.93 1.42 4.55
CA ILE A 108 -4.19 2.65 4.26
C ILE A 108 -3.25 2.37 3.09
N VAL A 109 -3.37 3.14 2.01
CA VAL A 109 -2.55 3.00 0.81
C VAL A 109 -1.62 4.18 0.66
N TYR A 110 -0.33 3.91 0.66
CA TYR A 110 0.75 4.85 0.39
C TYR A 110 1.22 4.66 -1.06
N GLU A 111 0.71 5.49 -1.97
CA GLU A 111 1.12 5.47 -3.39
C GLU A 111 2.39 6.30 -3.60
N GLU A 112 3.27 5.84 -4.50
CA GLU A 112 4.59 6.43 -4.77
C GLU A 112 5.33 6.87 -3.50
N MET A 113 5.43 5.94 -2.55
CA MET A 113 5.94 6.20 -1.21
C MET A 113 7.40 6.68 -1.20
N ASP A 114 8.16 6.38 -2.26
CA ASP A 114 9.51 6.90 -2.50
C ASP A 114 9.59 8.43 -2.61
N LEU A 115 8.48 9.12 -2.92
CA LEU A 115 8.48 10.58 -3.07
C LEU A 115 8.46 11.34 -1.73
N TYR A 116 8.06 10.70 -0.63
CA TYR A 116 7.87 11.38 0.65
C TYR A 116 8.38 10.61 1.87
N PHE A 117 8.56 9.30 1.77
CA PHE A 117 9.12 8.51 2.86
C PHE A 117 10.62 8.31 2.66
N VAL A 118 11.41 9.20 3.27
CA VAL A 118 12.87 9.24 3.17
C VAL A 118 13.57 8.21 4.05
N TYR A 119 14.79 7.82 3.64
CA TYR A 119 15.67 6.81 4.27
C TYR A 119 16.04 7.06 5.75
N GLN A 120 15.77 8.26 6.27
CA GLN A 120 16.04 8.66 7.66
C GLN A 120 14.78 9.06 8.41
N ALA A 121 13.62 8.49 8.05
CA ALA A 121 12.38 8.76 8.78
C ALA A 121 12.57 8.41 10.27
N SER A 122 12.40 9.40 11.14
CA SER A 122 12.38 9.23 12.59
C SER A 122 11.35 8.19 13.00
N THR A 123 11.59 7.48 14.11
CA THR A 123 10.59 6.60 14.73
C THR A 123 9.32 7.34 15.14
N GLN A 124 9.40 8.67 15.30
CA GLN A 124 8.26 9.57 15.57
C GLN A 124 7.50 9.98 14.31
N ASN A 125 7.87 9.47 13.12
CA ASN A 125 7.15 9.77 11.89
C ASN A 125 5.78 9.04 11.91
N PRO A 126 4.65 9.75 11.73
CA PRO A 126 3.32 9.11 11.75
C PRO A 126 3.16 7.97 10.72
N ILE A 127 3.86 8.04 9.59
CA ILE A 127 3.88 6.98 8.58
C ILE A 127 4.64 5.75 9.11
N TYR A 128 5.77 5.95 9.80
CA TYR A 128 6.52 4.87 10.44
C TYR A 128 5.67 4.19 11.52
N GLU A 129 5.01 4.96 12.38
CA GLU A 129 4.15 4.41 13.42
C GLU A 129 2.99 3.61 12.83
N THR A 130 2.35 4.12 11.76
CA THR A 130 1.28 3.41 11.04
C THR A 130 1.77 2.05 10.53
N LEU A 131 2.97 1.99 9.95
CA LEU A 131 3.55 0.74 9.45
C LEU A 131 3.88 -0.24 10.58
N TYR A 132 4.60 0.22 11.60
CA TYR A 132 5.13 -0.60 12.68
C TYR A 132 4.03 -1.10 13.62
N LEU A 133 3.02 -0.26 13.89
CA LEU A 133 1.92 -0.55 14.83
C LEU A 133 0.59 -0.88 14.12
N SER A 134 0.60 -1.06 12.79
CA SER A 134 -0.55 -1.43 11.96
C SER A 134 -1.40 -2.56 12.56
N ARG A 135 -0.76 -3.61 13.08
CA ARG A 135 -1.44 -4.76 13.70
C ARG A 135 -2.21 -4.40 14.96
N ASN A 136 -1.63 -3.56 15.81
CA ASN A 136 -2.26 -3.09 17.05
C ASN A 136 -3.43 -2.16 16.77
N ARG A 137 -3.40 -1.48 15.61
CA ARG A 137 -4.42 -0.52 15.16
C ARG A 137 -5.43 -1.10 14.18
N GLU A 138 -5.29 -2.37 13.84
CA GLU A 138 -6.20 -3.08 12.94
C GLU A 138 -6.23 -2.48 11.53
N HIS A 139 -5.06 -2.04 11.07
CA HIS A 139 -4.83 -1.45 9.76
C HIS A 139 -4.19 -2.45 8.80
N GLU A 140 -4.80 -2.65 7.64
CA GLU A 140 -4.07 -3.17 6.48
C GLU A 140 -3.28 -2.01 5.87
N VAL A 141 -2.02 -2.23 5.51
CA VAL A 141 -1.20 -1.18 4.90
C VAL A 141 -0.68 -1.66 3.54
N ILE A 142 -0.93 -0.87 2.49
CA ILE A 142 -0.43 -1.13 1.15
C ILE A 142 0.57 -0.04 0.80
N CYS A 143 1.84 -0.43 0.65
CA CYS A 143 2.91 0.45 0.21
C CYS A 143 3.19 0.18 -1.27
N ILE A 144 3.14 1.21 -2.11
CA ILE A 144 3.47 1.12 -3.53
C ILE A 144 4.71 1.96 -3.80
N TYR A 145 5.77 1.29 -4.26
CA TYR A 145 7.03 1.93 -4.63
C TYR A 145 7.21 1.91 -6.14
N LYS A 146 7.69 3.03 -6.70
CA LYS A 146 8.00 3.11 -8.13
C LYS A 146 9.20 2.27 -8.52
N GLN A 147 10.17 2.09 -7.62
CA GLN A 147 11.36 1.29 -7.83
C GLN A 147 11.66 0.44 -6.58
N ALA A 148 12.05 -0.82 -6.79
CA ALA A 148 12.34 -1.73 -5.68
C ALA A 148 13.55 -1.29 -4.82
N THR A 149 14.50 -0.58 -5.42
CA THR A 149 15.64 0.01 -4.71
C THR A 149 15.21 1.08 -3.70
N ALA A 150 14.14 1.82 -3.99
CA ALA A 150 13.68 2.94 -3.18
C ALA A 150 12.87 2.50 -1.94
N ALA A 151 12.40 1.25 -1.89
CA ALA A 151 11.66 0.74 -0.74
C ALA A 151 12.54 0.76 0.52
N HIS A 152 12.03 1.42 1.57
CA HIS A 152 12.73 1.60 2.84
C HIS A 152 12.95 0.25 3.55
N GLU A 153 14.09 0.08 4.22
CA GLU A 153 14.47 -1.19 4.85
C GLU A 153 13.46 -1.65 5.91
N VAL A 154 12.97 -0.73 6.75
CA VAL A 154 11.89 -0.98 7.72
C VAL A 154 10.65 -1.58 7.05
N ILE A 155 10.23 -1.06 5.89
CA ILE A 155 9.03 -1.57 5.20
C ILE A 155 9.32 -2.95 4.64
N LYS A 156 10.50 -3.13 4.03
CA LYS A 156 10.94 -4.44 3.55
C LYS A 156 10.90 -5.49 4.67
N GLN A 157 11.39 -5.18 5.86
CA GLN A 157 11.43 -6.10 7.00
C GLN A 157 10.05 -6.37 7.63
N ASN A 158 9.16 -5.37 7.63
CA ASN A 158 7.83 -5.49 8.21
C ASN A 158 6.77 -6.00 7.23
N ALA A 159 7.04 -5.98 5.92
CA ALA A 159 6.14 -6.51 4.91
C ALA A 159 5.82 -8.00 5.15
N ASP A 160 4.53 -8.29 5.29
CA ASP A 160 3.99 -9.64 5.37
C ASP A 160 3.95 -10.28 3.98
N TYR A 161 3.68 -9.46 2.95
CA TYR A 161 3.69 -9.86 1.55
C TYR A 161 4.49 -8.86 0.72
N ILE A 162 5.39 -9.38 -0.11
CA ILE A 162 6.07 -8.61 -1.16
C ILE A 162 5.50 -9.06 -2.49
N ILE A 163 4.95 -8.11 -3.25
CA ILE A 163 4.42 -8.32 -4.60
C ILE A 163 5.33 -7.57 -5.56
N THR A 164 6.03 -8.30 -6.42
CA THR A 164 7.00 -7.72 -7.35
C THR A 164 6.78 -8.17 -8.78
N SER A 165 6.90 -7.26 -9.74
CA SER A 165 7.02 -7.60 -11.16
C SER A 165 8.47 -7.95 -11.52
N ASN A 166 8.76 -8.05 -12.81
CA ASN A 166 10.11 -8.16 -13.32
C ASN A 166 10.99 -7.00 -12.81
N ILE A 167 12.20 -7.32 -12.37
CA ILE A 167 13.20 -6.34 -11.96
C ILE A 167 14.54 -6.74 -12.58
N GLU A 168 15.12 -5.83 -13.35
CA GLU A 168 16.44 -6.04 -13.97
C GLU A 168 17.59 -5.48 -13.10
N SER A 169 17.31 -4.50 -12.26
CA SER A 169 18.31 -3.81 -11.43
C SER A 169 19.03 -4.76 -10.47
N ALA A 170 20.33 -4.96 -10.69
CA ALA A 170 21.17 -5.81 -9.85
C ALA A 170 21.14 -5.40 -8.37
N ASN A 171 21.10 -4.08 -8.08
CA ASN A 171 21.04 -3.58 -6.71
C ASN A 171 19.70 -3.89 -6.03
N ALA A 172 18.58 -3.83 -6.76
CA ALA A 172 17.30 -4.27 -6.23
C ALA A 172 17.27 -5.78 -5.99
N LEU A 173 17.88 -6.58 -6.88
CA LEU A 173 17.90 -8.03 -6.77
C LEU A 173 18.71 -8.55 -5.58
N LYS A 174 19.76 -7.82 -5.15
CA LYS A 174 20.52 -8.13 -3.92
C LYS A 174 19.62 -8.25 -2.68
N PHE A 175 18.54 -7.46 -2.60
CA PHE A 175 17.57 -7.56 -1.50
C PHE A 175 16.86 -8.93 -1.50
N PHE A 176 16.45 -9.41 -2.67
CA PHE A 176 15.78 -10.70 -2.80
C PHE A 176 16.74 -11.88 -2.64
N GLU A 177 17.98 -11.75 -3.12
CA GLU A 177 19.03 -12.76 -2.96
C GLU A 177 19.32 -13.07 -1.48
N ARG A 178 19.34 -12.04 -0.62
CA ARG A 178 19.50 -12.20 0.84
C ARG A 178 18.37 -13.00 1.49
N ARG A 179 17.18 -13.02 0.89
CA ARG A 179 16.03 -13.81 1.38
C ARG A 179 16.04 -15.23 0.85
N ASP A 180 16.33 -15.39 -0.43
CA ASP A 180 16.53 -16.68 -1.08
C ASP A 180 17.30 -16.49 -2.39
N LYS A 181 18.39 -17.26 -2.55
CA LYS A 181 19.31 -17.19 -3.70
C LYS A 181 18.63 -17.43 -5.06
N ASN A 182 17.47 -18.10 -5.09
CA ASN A 182 16.71 -18.40 -6.31
C ASN A 182 15.74 -17.29 -6.70
N LEU A 183 15.37 -16.38 -5.80
CA LEU A 183 14.41 -15.31 -6.09
C LEU A 183 14.87 -14.38 -7.22
N PRO A 184 16.16 -13.97 -7.31
CA PRO A 184 16.60 -13.14 -8.42
C PRO A 184 16.30 -13.73 -9.79
N ASN A 185 16.56 -15.03 -9.97
CA ASN A 185 16.27 -15.72 -11.23
C ASN A 185 14.77 -15.82 -11.51
N LEU A 186 13.95 -16.08 -10.49
CA LEU A 186 12.49 -16.10 -10.65
C LEU A 186 11.95 -14.72 -11.07
N ILE A 187 12.43 -13.66 -10.41
CA ILE A 187 11.98 -12.27 -10.66
C ILE A 187 12.38 -11.82 -12.07
N LYS A 188 13.63 -12.04 -12.49
CA LYS A 188 14.11 -11.70 -13.85
C LYS A 188 13.34 -12.40 -14.96
N ASN A 189 12.75 -13.56 -14.69
CA ASN A 189 12.02 -14.36 -15.67
C ASN A 189 10.50 -14.11 -15.66
N LEU A 190 9.99 -13.21 -14.81
CA LEU A 190 8.58 -12.81 -14.85
C LEU A 190 8.27 -12.12 -16.17
N LYS A 191 7.18 -12.53 -16.83
CA LYS A 191 6.73 -11.88 -18.07
C LYS A 191 5.99 -10.58 -17.75
N PHE A 192 5.76 -9.76 -18.78
CA PHE A 192 4.95 -8.56 -18.65
C PHE A 192 3.59 -8.86 -17.98
N ARG A 193 3.24 -8.07 -16.97
CA ARG A 193 2.04 -8.23 -16.12
C ARG A 193 1.97 -9.54 -15.32
N GLU A 194 3.11 -10.18 -15.10
CA GLU A 194 3.27 -11.24 -14.11
C GLU A 194 3.94 -10.66 -12.86
N PHE A 195 3.48 -11.13 -11.70
CA PHE A 195 3.92 -10.67 -10.39
C PHE A 195 4.25 -11.87 -9.53
N LEU A 196 5.41 -11.88 -8.91
CA LEU A 196 5.74 -12.82 -7.86
C LEU A 196 5.23 -12.27 -6.52
N ILE A 197 4.40 -13.06 -5.84
CA ILE A 197 3.95 -12.82 -4.47
C ILE A 197 4.83 -13.65 -3.55
N ILE A 198 5.44 -13.01 -2.56
CA ILE A 198 6.34 -13.63 -1.57
C ILE A 198 5.77 -13.32 -0.18
N GLY A 199 5.33 -14.35 0.54
CA GLY A 199 4.89 -14.24 1.92
C GLY A 199 6.06 -14.37 2.90
N LYS A 200 5.94 -13.72 4.07
CA LYS A 200 6.95 -13.75 5.15
C LYS A 200 7.31 -15.16 5.65
N ARG A 201 6.39 -16.12 5.52
CA ARG A 201 6.57 -17.53 5.94
C ARG A 201 6.96 -18.47 4.79
N GLY A 202 7.63 -17.95 3.76
CA GLY A 202 8.14 -18.76 2.64
C GLY A 202 7.12 -19.12 1.55
N TYR A 203 5.87 -18.67 1.68
CA TYR A 203 4.87 -18.77 0.60
C TYR A 203 5.32 -18.03 -0.64
N ARG A 204 5.15 -18.65 -1.82
CA ARG A 204 5.50 -18.05 -3.12
C ARG A 204 4.49 -18.43 -4.18
N ARG A 205 4.07 -17.45 -4.99
CA ARG A 205 3.20 -17.71 -6.14
C ARG A 205 3.37 -16.67 -7.23
N VAL A 206 3.40 -17.10 -8.48
CA VAL A 206 3.33 -16.20 -9.64
C VAL A 206 1.85 -15.91 -9.95
N HIS A 207 1.53 -14.63 -10.03
CA HIS A 207 0.24 -14.06 -10.38
C HIS A 207 0.33 -13.44 -11.78
N LYS A 208 -0.74 -13.53 -12.56
CA LYS A 208 -0.84 -12.86 -13.85
C LYS A 208 -2.05 -11.94 -13.83
N LEU A 209 -1.86 -10.68 -14.22
CA LEU A 209 -2.86 -9.59 -14.19
C LEU A 209 -4.11 -9.82 -15.08
N LYS A 210 -4.32 -11.03 -15.60
CA LYS A 210 -5.53 -11.46 -16.31
C LYS A 210 -6.59 -12.08 -15.38
N LYS A 211 -6.23 -12.44 -14.14
CA LYS A 211 -7.11 -12.98 -13.09
C LYS A 211 -7.03 -12.03 -11.88
N SER A 212 -8.08 -11.89 -11.07
CA SER A 212 -8.00 -11.03 -9.87
C SER A 212 -7.12 -11.69 -8.79
N ILE A 213 -6.48 -10.89 -7.95
CA ILE A 213 -5.70 -11.38 -6.78
C ILE A 213 -6.59 -12.17 -5.80
N ALA A 214 -7.93 -12.03 -5.89
CA ALA A 214 -8.93 -12.59 -4.97
C ALA A 214 -8.97 -14.11 -4.96
N GLN A 215 -8.58 -14.73 -6.08
CA GLN A 215 -8.54 -16.18 -6.22
C GLN A 215 -7.24 -16.78 -5.64
N MET A 216 -6.40 -15.97 -5.00
CA MET A 216 -5.00 -16.32 -4.74
C MET A 216 -4.47 -16.11 -3.33
N LEU A 217 -5.20 -15.37 -2.49
CA LEU A 217 -5.00 -15.26 -1.05
C LEU A 217 -5.98 -16.23 -0.35
#